data_AF-A0A426Q4X1-F1
#
_entry.id   AF-A0A426Q4X1-F1
#
_cell.length_a   1.000
_cell.length_b   1.000
_cell.length_c   1.000
_cell.angle_alpha   90.00
_cell.angle_beta   90.00
_cell.angle_gamma   90.00
#
_symmetry.space_group_name_H-M   'P 1'
#
loop_
_entity.id
_entity.type
_entity.pdbx_description
1 polymer ?
#
loop_
_entity_poly.entity_id
_entity_poly.type
_entity_poly.pdbx_seq_one_letter_code
_entity_poly.pdbx_strand_id
1 'polypeptide(L)'
;MGTRQNSGVDQDSDGQPGGTPAPGRSAADHTPDTPTGQATTGQAPTGQTTTTRPRRPDPTQDKYRDLCSVLTDELLPGTAKRADLVLALEYAGPWSHDILDGDTLDPELSRRIRSFAKSHRAGIHFIRKPGRAGRRRTGSTLFIAHARAGVLERLTLDGPEDLPDLELGGPGETPGAERVTAPVMLVCTHGKRDRCCAVFGRPVAAALEHAFPLDQVWESSHTKGHRLAPSMVLLPSNHSFGRLTAPQAATVLGQATRGELPVLGNRGRGTLDAAGQVAELAVAQAVVDAGRTVGLTGLDVREPSADGDGPGAGPGGPGEGTTAPSATRASDPGEAEWRVVTETSTGRTWEVGMTRTEVGPVVSSCGGTPKTTTAWTATTVREL
;
A
#
# COMPACT_ATOMS: atom_id res chain seq x y z
N MET A 1 36.41 -14.37 62.58
CA MET A 1 36.19 -15.27 63.74
C MET A 1 34.75 -15.79 63.63
N GLY A 2 34.45 -17.09 63.58
CA GLY A 2 35.29 -18.29 63.44
C GLY A 2 34.42 -19.54 63.15
N THR A 3 35.00 -20.53 62.46
CA THR A 3 34.68 -22.00 62.47
C THR A 3 33.23 -22.46 62.69
N ARG A 4 32.55 -23.07 61.71
CA ARG A 4 32.67 -24.49 61.25
C ARG A 4 32.46 -25.55 62.35
N GLN A 5 31.53 -26.49 62.09
CA GLN A 5 31.81 -27.93 62.20
C GLN A 5 30.89 -28.75 61.27
N ASN A 6 31.34 -29.94 60.88
CA ASN A 6 30.78 -30.77 59.81
C ASN A 6 31.13 -32.25 60.10
N SER A 7 30.20 -33.17 59.83
CA SER A 7 30.35 -34.64 59.97
C SER A 7 29.15 -35.33 59.31
N GLY A 8 29.24 -36.34 58.45
CA GLY A 8 30.37 -37.11 57.94
C GLY A 8 30.12 -38.63 58.02
N VAL A 9 30.55 -39.39 56.99
CA VAL A 9 30.65 -40.88 56.91
C VAL A 9 29.31 -41.66 56.79
N ASP A 10 29.11 -42.68 55.94
CA ASP A 10 29.67 -43.03 54.60
C ASP A 10 28.73 -44.06 53.89
N GLN A 11 28.71 -44.11 52.54
CA GLN A 11 29.12 -45.21 51.63
C GLN A 11 28.74 -46.67 51.99
N ASP A 12 28.13 -47.37 51.01
CA ASP A 12 28.61 -48.70 50.55
C ASP A 12 28.00 -49.08 49.17
N SER A 13 28.61 -50.06 48.47
CA SER A 13 28.41 -50.34 47.04
C SER A 13 28.04 -51.80 46.70
N ASP A 14 28.09 -52.13 45.39
CA ASP A 14 28.04 -53.46 44.75
C ASP A 14 26.64 -54.13 44.59
N GLY A 15 26.35 -54.86 43.51
CA GLY A 15 27.16 -55.15 42.31
C GLY A 15 26.36 -55.93 41.23
N GLN A 16 26.90 -56.03 40.01
CA GLN A 16 26.40 -56.91 38.93
C GLN A 16 26.97 -58.34 39.05
N PRO A 17 26.34 -59.32 38.36
CA PRO A 17 27.10 -60.00 37.29
C PRO A 17 26.29 -60.23 36.00
N GLY A 18 26.99 -60.51 34.89
CA GLY A 18 26.39 -60.73 33.56
C GLY A 18 26.62 -62.12 32.96
N GLY A 19 26.13 -62.33 31.73
CA GLY A 19 26.33 -63.54 30.91
C GLY A 19 25.84 -63.38 29.46
N THR A 20 26.49 -64.07 28.52
CA THR A 20 26.32 -63.97 27.04
C THR A 20 26.80 -65.29 26.38
N PRO A 21 26.73 -65.53 25.04
CA PRO A 21 25.79 -65.15 23.97
C PRO A 21 25.14 -66.42 23.29
N ALA A 22 24.22 -66.34 22.31
CA ALA A 22 24.45 -66.32 20.84
C ALA A 22 23.29 -67.10 20.12
N PRO A 23 23.13 -67.16 18.77
CA PRO A 23 23.48 -66.20 17.70
C PRO A 23 22.33 -65.91 16.67
N GLY A 24 22.48 -64.83 15.88
CA GLY A 24 22.28 -64.90 14.41
C GLY A 24 20.97 -64.40 13.78
N ARG A 25 21.04 -63.24 13.09
CA ARG A 25 20.72 -63.06 11.65
C ARG A 25 21.26 -61.70 11.15
N SER A 26 21.42 -61.55 9.84
CA SER A 26 22.35 -60.60 9.18
C SER A 26 21.67 -59.60 8.23
N ALA A 27 22.43 -58.56 7.84
CA ALA A 27 22.20 -57.53 6.81
C ALA A 27 21.09 -56.49 7.11
N ALA A 28 21.29 -55.18 6.90
CA ALA A 28 22.07 -54.54 5.83
C ALA A 28 22.64 -53.15 6.23
N ASP A 29 23.77 -52.78 5.63
CA ASP A 29 24.32 -51.41 5.68
C ASP A 29 23.52 -50.45 4.78
N HIS A 30 23.12 -49.31 5.31
CA HIS A 30 22.74 -48.13 4.52
C HIS A 30 23.37 -46.86 5.12
N THR A 31 24.37 -46.35 4.39
CA THR A 31 24.94 -45.01 4.55
C THR A 31 23.91 -43.92 4.26
N PRO A 32 23.97 -42.75 4.92
CA PRO A 32 23.06 -41.65 4.63
C PRO A 32 23.41 -40.97 3.30
N ASP A 33 22.50 -41.06 2.32
CA ASP A 33 22.62 -40.34 1.05
C ASP A 33 22.57 -38.82 1.27
N THR A 34 23.53 -38.12 0.67
CA THR A 34 23.53 -36.65 0.56
C THR A 34 22.82 -36.26 -0.74
N PRO A 35 21.68 -35.56 -0.71
CA PRO A 35 21.02 -35.11 -1.92
C PRO A 35 21.76 -33.90 -2.50
N THR A 36 22.66 -34.12 -3.45
CA THR A 36 23.20 -33.09 -4.35
C THR A 36 22.09 -32.61 -5.31
N GLY A 37 21.18 -31.79 -4.77
CA GLY A 37 20.17 -31.08 -5.55
C GLY A 37 20.82 -29.98 -6.39
N GLN A 38 20.89 -30.16 -7.70
CA GLN A 38 21.43 -29.17 -8.62
C GLN A 38 20.64 -27.85 -8.53
N ALA A 39 21.37 -26.74 -8.42
CA ALA A 39 20.78 -25.41 -8.47
C ALA A 39 20.28 -25.10 -9.88
N THR A 40 19.02 -25.41 -10.17
CA THR A 40 18.33 -24.90 -11.36
C THR A 40 18.10 -23.40 -11.19
N THR A 41 18.92 -22.61 -11.88
CA THR A 41 18.69 -21.17 -12.03
C THR A 41 17.37 -20.96 -12.77
N GLY A 42 16.29 -20.77 -12.00
CA GLY A 42 14.97 -20.48 -12.53
C GLY A 42 14.98 -19.14 -13.26
N GLN A 43 15.08 -19.18 -14.59
CA GLN A 43 14.85 -18.01 -15.43
C GLN A 43 13.44 -17.48 -15.13
N ALA A 44 13.34 -16.19 -14.82
CA ALA A 44 12.05 -15.53 -14.69
C ALA A 44 11.28 -15.70 -16.01
N PRO A 45 10.01 -16.14 -15.98
CA PRO A 45 9.25 -16.36 -17.21
C PRO A 45 9.08 -15.03 -17.94
N THR A 46 9.62 -14.95 -19.16
CA THR A 46 9.40 -13.84 -20.09
C THR A 46 7.97 -13.89 -20.63
N GLY A 47 7.02 -13.56 -19.77
CA GLY A 47 5.59 -13.54 -20.06
C GLY A 47 5.18 -12.24 -20.75
N GLN A 48 4.51 -12.38 -21.90
CA GLN A 48 4.06 -11.27 -22.74
C GLN A 48 3.18 -10.28 -21.95
N THR A 49 3.51 -8.98 -22.05
CA THR A 49 2.79 -7.86 -21.44
C THR A 49 1.43 -7.64 -22.10
N THR A 50 0.48 -8.54 -21.86
CA THR A 50 -0.89 -8.37 -22.33
C THR A 50 -1.59 -7.29 -21.50
N THR A 51 -1.83 -6.14 -22.12
CA THR A 51 -2.56 -4.97 -21.60
C THR A 51 -4.07 -5.21 -21.41
N THR A 52 -4.44 -6.42 -20.97
CA THR A 52 -5.83 -6.80 -20.75
C THR A 52 -6.40 -6.07 -19.53
N ARG A 53 -7.44 -5.26 -19.80
CA ARG A 53 -8.30 -4.61 -18.79
C ARG A 53 -8.66 -5.64 -17.69
N PRO A 54 -8.52 -5.31 -16.39
CA PRO A 54 -8.69 -6.29 -15.33
C PRO A 54 -10.05 -7.00 -15.37
N ARG A 55 -10.03 -8.35 -15.41
CA ARG A 55 -11.23 -9.17 -15.52
C ARG A 55 -12.04 -9.09 -14.23
N ARG A 56 -13.20 -8.43 -14.27
CA ARG A 56 -14.14 -8.43 -13.15
C ARG A 56 -14.76 -9.82 -12.94
N PRO A 57 -15.10 -10.19 -11.69
CA PRO A 57 -16.01 -11.31 -11.43
C PRO A 57 -17.36 -11.08 -12.12
N ASP A 58 -18.00 -12.17 -12.52
CA ASP A 58 -19.33 -12.13 -13.13
C ASP A 58 -20.39 -11.63 -12.12
N PRO A 59 -21.05 -10.49 -12.37
CA PRO A 59 -22.05 -9.93 -11.46
C PRO A 59 -23.35 -10.76 -11.39
N THR A 60 -23.56 -11.70 -12.32
CA THR A 60 -24.74 -12.58 -12.32
C THR A 60 -24.68 -13.68 -11.26
N GLN A 61 -23.52 -13.92 -10.64
CA GLN A 61 -23.43 -14.81 -9.48
C GLN A 61 -24.01 -14.13 -8.24
N ASP A 62 -25.08 -14.69 -7.65
CA ASP A 62 -25.82 -14.11 -6.51
C ASP A 62 -24.92 -13.60 -5.37
N LYS A 63 -23.85 -14.34 -5.04
CA LYS A 63 -22.88 -13.95 -4.00
C LYS A 63 -22.15 -12.62 -4.24
N TYR A 64 -22.16 -12.10 -5.47
CA TYR A 64 -21.50 -10.85 -5.87
C TYR A 64 -22.49 -9.73 -6.24
N ARG A 65 -23.78 -10.04 -6.40
CA ARG A 65 -24.80 -9.13 -6.95
C ARG A 65 -24.84 -7.75 -6.28
N ASP A 66 -24.71 -7.68 -4.95
CA ASP A 66 -24.79 -6.42 -4.17
C ASP A 66 -23.41 -5.78 -3.91
N LEU A 67 -22.34 -6.30 -4.53
CA LEU A 67 -20.99 -5.77 -4.33
C LEU A 67 -20.78 -4.55 -5.22
N CYS A 68 -20.67 -3.38 -4.60
CA CYS A 68 -20.45 -2.09 -5.29
C CYS A 68 -19.30 -2.11 -6.32
N SER A 69 -18.31 -3.01 -6.17
CA SER A 69 -17.19 -3.14 -7.10
C SER A 69 -17.45 -3.90 -8.40
N VAL A 70 -18.55 -4.66 -8.49
CA VAL A 70 -19.01 -5.21 -9.78
C VAL A 70 -20.03 -4.31 -10.47
N LEU A 71 -20.63 -3.37 -9.73
CA LEU A 71 -21.72 -2.48 -10.15
C LEU A 71 -21.28 -1.06 -10.57
N THR A 72 -19.97 -0.79 -10.75
CA THR A 72 -19.49 0.56 -11.08
C THR A 72 -18.54 0.61 -12.26
N ASP A 73 -18.76 1.59 -13.15
CA ASP A 73 -17.91 1.87 -14.31
C ASP A 73 -17.09 3.16 -14.20
N GLU A 74 -16.95 3.69 -12.97
CA GLU A 74 -16.02 4.76 -12.64
C GLU A 74 -14.60 4.48 -13.16
N LEU A 75 -13.92 5.51 -13.66
CA LEU A 75 -12.51 5.44 -14.04
C LEU A 75 -11.61 5.27 -12.79
N LEU A 76 -10.40 4.74 -12.96
CA LEU A 76 -9.45 4.59 -11.84
C LEU A 76 -8.66 5.87 -11.55
N PRO A 77 -8.07 6.57 -12.54
CA PRO A 77 -7.30 7.79 -12.30
C PRO A 77 -8.12 8.90 -11.60
N GLY A 78 -7.48 9.68 -10.74
CA GLY A 78 -8.12 10.76 -9.97
C GLY A 78 -8.90 10.32 -8.73
N THR A 79 -8.88 9.02 -8.38
CA THR A 79 -9.69 8.46 -7.28
C THR A 79 -8.90 8.11 -6.01
N ALA A 80 -7.58 8.39 -5.96
CA ALA A 80 -6.76 8.12 -4.79
C ALA A 80 -7.17 8.97 -3.58
N LYS A 81 -6.84 8.51 -2.37
CA LYS A 81 -7.05 9.31 -1.15
C LYS A 81 -5.85 10.24 -0.98
N ARG A 82 -6.11 11.54 -0.77
CA ARG A 82 -5.04 12.51 -0.50
C ARG A 82 -4.45 12.32 0.88
N ALA A 83 -3.11 12.22 0.96
CA ALA A 83 -2.29 12.29 2.17
C ALA A 83 -0.80 12.41 1.78
N ASP A 84 -0.07 13.30 2.45
CA ASP A 84 1.38 13.46 2.26
C ASP A 84 2.20 12.66 3.29
N LEU A 85 1.60 12.39 4.45
CA LEU A 85 2.10 11.49 5.48
C LEU A 85 1.09 10.34 5.65
N VAL A 86 1.56 9.10 5.61
CA VAL A 86 0.74 7.91 5.88
C VAL A 86 1.36 7.11 7.01
N LEU A 87 0.56 6.80 8.02
CA LEU A 87 0.89 5.96 9.16
C LEU A 87 0.15 4.63 8.99
N ALA A 88 0.88 3.52 8.98
CA ALA A 88 0.31 2.18 8.88
C ALA A 88 0.74 1.36 10.10
N LEU A 89 -0.17 1.27 11.09
CA LEU A 89 0.06 0.69 12.41
C LEU A 89 -0.46 -0.74 12.47
N GLU A 90 0.38 -1.69 12.89
CA GLU A 90 -0.03 -3.08 13.08
C GLU A 90 -1.01 -3.20 14.24
N TYR A 91 -2.22 -3.68 13.92
CA TYR A 91 -3.23 -4.06 14.90
C TYR A 91 -3.90 -5.36 14.42
N ALA A 92 -3.42 -6.48 14.95
CA ALA A 92 -3.83 -7.83 14.58
C ALA A 92 -5.30 -8.17 14.93
N GLY A 93 -5.92 -7.37 15.79
CA GLY A 93 -7.28 -7.56 16.31
C GLY A 93 -8.40 -7.45 15.25
N PRO A 94 -9.66 -7.65 15.67
CA PRO A 94 -10.81 -7.39 14.83
C PRO A 94 -10.98 -5.88 14.61
N TRP A 95 -11.29 -5.48 13.40
CA TRP A 95 -11.69 -4.10 13.10
C TRP A 95 -13.23 -3.99 13.17
N SER A 96 -13.74 -2.87 13.67
CA SER A 96 -15.15 -2.43 13.67
C SER A 96 -15.52 -1.86 12.28
N HIS A 97 -16.48 -0.94 12.18
CA HIS A 97 -16.86 -0.35 10.90
C HIS A 97 -15.92 0.80 10.49
N ASP A 98 -15.44 1.59 11.45
CA ASP A 98 -14.38 2.58 11.30
C ASP A 98 -13.29 2.31 12.34
N ILE A 99 -12.01 2.25 11.97
CA ILE A 99 -10.96 1.79 12.90
C ILE A 99 -10.76 2.64 14.16
N LEU A 100 -11.40 3.81 14.24
CA LEU A 100 -11.35 4.74 15.37
C LEU A 100 -12.77 5.17 15.81
N ASP A 101 -13.78 4.31 15.65
CA ASP A 101 -15.16 4.56 16.13
C ASP A 101 -15.37 4.30 17.63
N GLY A 102 -14.41 3.67 18.32
CA GLY A 102 -14.54 3.25 19.72
C GLY A 102 -14.87 1.76 19.92
N ASP A 103 -15.08 1.00 18.83
CA ASP A 103 -15.33 -0.45 18.86
C ASP A 103 -14.12 -1.30 18.41
N THR A 104 -13.13 -0.71 17.69
CA THR A 104 -11.85 -1.40 17.35
C THR A 104 -10.85 -1.27 18.51
N LEU A 105 -10.69 -0.05 18.99
CA LEU A 105 -9.95 0.34 20.19
C LEU A 105 -10.95 1.06 21.08
N ASP A 106 -10.66 1.19 22.37
CA ASP A 106 -11.57 1.91 23.28
C ASP A 106 -11.80 3.38 22.82
N PRO A 107 -12.88 4.03 23.29
CA PRO A 107 -13.22 5.39 22.87
C PRO A 107 -12.22 6.49 23.26
N GLU A 108 -11.37 6.28 24.27
CA GLU A 108 -10.34 7.24 24.67
C GLU A 108 -9.15 7.16 23.71
N LEU A 109 -8.58 5.97 23.55
CA LEU A 109 -7.45 5.73 22.65
C LEU A 109 -7.81 6.06 21.20
N SER A 110 -9.02 5.69 20.76
CA SER A 110 -9.54 6.07 19.44
C SER A 110 -9.53 7.59 19.21
N ARG A 111 -9.82 8.38 20.25
CA ARG A 111 -9.82 9.85 20.19
C ARG A 111 -8.40 10.42 20.21
N ARG A 112 -7.50 9.88 21.04
CA ARG A 112 -6.08 10.26 21.09
C ARG A 112 -5.39 10.04 19.75
N ILE A 113 -5.50 8.85 19.15
CA ILE A 113 -4.95 8.53 17.82
C ILE A 113 -5.56 9.43 16.74
N ARG A 114 -6.87 9.68 16.78
CA ARG A 114 -7.55 10.58 15.82
C ARG A 114 -7.06 12.02 15.94
N SER A 115 -6.75 12.49 17.16
CA SER A 115 -6.16 13.81 17.40
C SER A 115 -4.74 13.89 16.85
N PHE A 116 -3.90 12.91 17.18
CA PHE A 116 -2.51 12.80 16.72
C PHE A 116 -2.37 12.72 15.20
N ALA A 117 -3.19 11.89 14.54
CA ALA A 117 -3.21 11.83 13.08
C ALA A 117 -3.68 13.17 12.46
N LYS A 118 -4.59 13.89 13.12
CA LYS A 118 -5.09 15.19 12.65
C LYS A 118 -4.05 16.30 12.79
N SER A 119 -3.30 16.38 13.89
CA SER A 119 -2.25 17.39 14.08
C SER A 119 -1.15 17.27 13.02
N HIS A 120 -0.76 16.04 12.68
CA HIS A 120 0.23 15.74 11.65
C HIS A 120 -0.35 15.66 10.21
N ARG A 121 -1.66 15.88 10.03
CA ARG A 121 -2.39 15.72 8.75
C ARG A 121 -2.20 14.34 8.10
N ALA A 122 -1.95 13.30 8.91
CA ALA A 122 -1.62 11.96 8.47
C ALA A 122 -2.85 11.15 8.05
N GLY A 123 -2.69 10.31 7.03
CA GLY A 123 -3.60 9.19 6.78
C GLY A 123 -3.25 8.02 7.68
N ILE A 124 -4.18 7.55 8.51
CA ILE A 124 -3.99 6.37 9.38
C ILE A 124 -4.62 5.12 8.76
N HIS A 125 -3.88 4.01 8.79
CA HIS A 125 -4.34 2.66 8.48
C HIS A 125 -3.97 1.72 9.61
N PHE A 126 -4.85 0.76 9.91
CA PHE A 126 -4.48 -0.40 10.72
C PHE A 126 -4.15 -1.54 9.78
N ILE A 127 -3.02 -2.18 10.02
CA ILE A 127 -2.51 -3.28 9.20
C ILE A 127 -2.40 -4.56 10.02
N ARG A 128 -2.36 -5.69 9.35
CA ARG A 128 -1.96 -6.97 9.96
C ARG A 128 -1.39 -7.89 8.92
N LYS A 129 -0.64 -8.88 9.37
CA LYS A 129 -0.13 -9.91 8.47
C LYS A 129 -1.24 -10.75 7.84
N PRO A 130 -1.15 -11.08 6.53
CA PRO A 130 -2.13 -11.92 5.86
C PRO A 130 -2.33 -13.29 6.52
N GLY A 131 -3.56 -13.79 6.44
CA GLY A 131 -3.92 -15.13 6.93
C GLY A 131 -4.14 -15.22 8.44
N ARG A 132 -3.89 -16.41 9.03
CA ARG A 132 -4.15 -16.69 10.46
C ARG A 132 -2.89 -16.68 11.32
N ALA A 133 -1.75 -17.13 10.79
CA ALA A 133 -0.47 -17.13 11.51
C ALA A 133 -0.03 -15.70 11.88
N GLY A 134 -0.26 -14.75 10.97
CA GLY A 134 0.02 -13.32 11.14
C GLY A 134 -0.68 -12.60 12.30
N ARG A 135 -1.60 -13.27 13.03
CA ARG A 135 -2.31 -12.70 14.19
C ARG A 135 -1.75 -13.16 15.54
N ARG A 136 -0.53 -13.70 15.56
CA ARG A 136 0.14 -14.23 16.76
C ARG A 136 1.55 -13.64 16.95
N ARG A 137 1.75 -12.36 16.57
CA ARG A 137 3.00 -11.61 16.80
C ARG A 137 2.90 -10.81 18.11
N THR A 138 4.05 -10.56 18.73
CA THR A 138 4.23 -9.62 19.85
C THR A 138 4.85 -8.33 19.33
N GLY A 139 4.44 -7.19 19.89
CA GLY A 139 4.79 -5.86 19.37
C GLY A 139 3.97 -5.49 18.13
N SER A 140 3.93 -4.19 17.84
CA SER A 140 3.21 -3.59 16.70
C SER A 140 4.17 -2.87 15.77
N THR A 141 4.25 -3.29 14.50
CA THR A 141 4.99 -2.56 13.46
C THR A 141 4.26 -1.26 13.09
N LEU A 142 4.92 -0.11 13.18
CA LEU A 142 4.46 1.14 12.58
C LEU A 142 5.30 1.45 11.34
N PHE A 143 4.67 1.60 10.18
CA PHE A 143 5.29 2.25 9.02
C PHE A 143 4.93 3.73 8.97
N ILE A 144 5.93 4.57 8.70
CA ILE A 144 5.82 6.01 8.56
C ILE A 144 6.25 6.36 7.13
N ALA A 145 5.32 6.84 6.32
CA ALA A 145 5.52 7.08 4.90
C ALA A 145 5.36 8.57 4.57
N HIS A 146 6.47 9.26 4.35
CA HIS A 146 6.50 10.64 3.84
C HIS A 146 6.47 10.58 2.31
N ALA A 147 5.26 10.63 1.75
CA ALA A 147 4.97 10.25 0.37
C ALA A 147 5.62 11.18 -0.67
N ARG A 148 5.70 12.49 -0.40
CA ARG A 148 6.39 13.46 -1.30
C ARG A 148 7.89 13.20 -1.39
N ALA A 149 8.52 12.79 -0.29
CA ALA A 149 9.95 12.54 -0.22
C ALA A 149 10.35 11.13 -0.70
N GLY A 150 9.37 10.26 -1.02
CA GLY A 150 9.66 8.84 -1.30
C GLY A 150 10.28 8.12 -0.09
N VAL A 151 9.94 8.55 1.13
CA VAL A 151 10.57 8.08 2.37
C VAL A 151 9.64 7.11 3.10
N LEU A 152 10.14 5.91 3.36
CA LEU A 152 9.53 4.92 4.27
C LEU A 152 10.46 4.66 5.45
N GLU A 153 9.88 4.70 6.64
CA GLU A 153 10.51 4.33 7.91
C GLU A 153 9.66 3.27 8.63
N ARG A 154 10.29 2.48 9.49
CA ARG A 154 9.65 1.45 10.31
C ARG A 154 10.07 1.59 11.76
N LEU A 155 9.10 1.65 12.66
CA LEU A 155 9.29 1.63 14.10
C LEU A 155 8.58 0.41 14.70
N THR A 156 9.07 -0.11 15.81
CA THR A 156 8.37 -1.12 16.62
C THR A 156 7.81 -0.42 17.86
N LEU A 157 6.51 -0.60 18.09
CA LEU A 157 5.79 -0.15 19.28
C LEU A 157 5.38 -1.37 20.12
N ASP A 158 5.06 -1.19 21.39
CA ASP A 158 4.44 -2.24 22.19
C ASP A 158 2.95 -2.39 21.82
N GLY A 159 2.28 -1.27 21.56
CA GLY A 159 0.87 -1.25 21.16
C GLY A 159 0.38 0.04 20.47
N PRO A 160 -0.91 0.08 20.07
CA PRO A 160 -1.54 1.30 19.55
C PRO A 160 -1.58 2.48 20.54
N GLU A 161 -1.46 2.19 21.84
CA GLU A 161 -1.38 3.17 22.94
C GLU A 161 -0.16 4.10 22.88
N ASP A 162 0.94 3.66 22.24
CA ASP A 162 2.18 4.43 22.13
C ASP A 162 2.11 5.51 21.04
N LEU A 163 1.30 5.27 19.99
CA LEU A 163 1.25 6.13 18.81
C LEU A 163 0.94 7.62 19.12
N PRO A 164 0.01 7.98 20.02
CA PRO A 164 -0.30 9.39 20.30
C PRO A 164 0.82 10.17 20.99
N ASP A 165 1.78 9.47 21.60
CA ASP A 165 2.86 10.07 22.40
C ASP A 165 4.23 10.04 21.68
N LEU A 166 4.25 9.53 20.43
CA LEU A 166 5.43 9.44 19.58
C LEU A 166 5.85 10.81 19.01
N GLU A 167 7.15 11.11 19.08
CA GLU A 167 7.75 12.21 18.31
C GLU A 167 7.94 11.78 16.84
N LEU A 168 7.23 12.43 15.91
CA LEU A 168 7.42 12.21 14.47
C LEU A 168 8.44 13.22 13.91
N GLY A 169 9.49 12.71 13.29
CA GLY A 169 10.54 13.53 12.68
C GLY A 169 10.17 14.05 11.29
N GLY A 170 11.14 14.73 10.66
CA GLY A 170 11.15 14.91 9.22
C GLY A 170 11.36 13.58 8.46
N PRO A 171 11.33 13.61 7.11
CA PRO A 171 11.45 12.39 6.31
C PRO A 171 12.80 11.68 6.51
N GLY A 172 12.82 10.52 7.18
CA GLY A 172 14.04 9.79 7.51
C GLY A 172 14.67 10.17 8.86
N GLU A 173 13.96 10.97 9.66
CA GLU A 173 14.46 11.58 10.89
C GLU A 173 13.62 11.19 12.13
N THR A 174 12.72 10.21 12.03
CA THR A 174 11.90 9.80 13.19
C THR A 174 12.77 9.08 14.23
N PRO A 175 12.82 9.53 15.50
CA PRO A 175 13.66 8.91 16.53
C PRO A 175 13.40 7.40 16.69
N GLY A 176 14.48 6.61 16.61
CA GLY A 176 14.44 5.16 16.75
C GLY A 176 13.85 4.39 15.56
N ALA A 177 13.41 5.06 14.49
CA ALA A 177 12.86 4.39 13.31
C ALA A 177 13.98 3.93 12.35
N GLU A 178 13.77 2.79 11.70
CA GLU A 178 14.67 2.22 10.70
C GLU A 178 14.23 2.59 9.27
N ARG A 179 15.20 2.83 8.39
CA ARG A 179 14.96 3.06 6.97
C ARG A 179 14.46 1.80 6.26
N VAL A 180 13.31 1.88 5.57
CA VAL A 180 12.83 0.80 4.70
C VAL A 180 13.08 1.18 3.23
N THR A 181 13.79 0.32 2.49
CA THR A 181 14.14 0.53 1.08
C THR A 181 13.20 -0.17 0.10
N ALA A 182 12.59 -1.29 0.49
CA ALA A 182 11.59 -1.98 -0.30
C ALA A 182 10.22 -1.28 -0.19
N PRO A 183 9.41 -1.22 -1.26
CA PRO A 183 8.05 -0.72 -1.18
C PRO A 183 7.17 -1.68 -0.37
N VAL A 184 6.12 -1.15 0.26
CA VAL A 184 5.16 -1.93 1.05
C VAL A 184 3.75 -1.79 0.48
N MET A 185 3.12 -2.91 0.13
CA MET A 185 1.78 -2.99 -0.43
C MET A 185 0.74 -3.27 0.66
N LEU A 186 -0.13 -2.29 0.90
CA LEU A 186 -1.29 -2.40 1.79
C LEU A 186 -2.52 -2.85 0.99
N VAL A 187 -3.04 -4.04 1.26
CA VAL A 187 -4.22 -4.61 0.57
C VAL A 187 -5.45 -4.50 1.46
N CYS A 188 -6.46 -3.72 1.05
CA CYS A 188 -7.65 -3.49 1.87
C CYS A 188 -8.53 -4.75 2.00
N THR A 189 -8.63 -5.32 3.21
CA THR A 189 -9.45 -6.52 3.51
C THR A 189 -10.63 -6.25 4.46
N HIS A 190 -10.96 -4.98 4.67
CA HIS A 190 -11.86 -4.50 5.72
C HIS A 190 -13.36 -4.79 5.46
N GLY A 191 -13.74 -6.06 5.62
CA GLY A 191 -15.08 -6.56 5.29
C GLY A 191 -16.26 -6.00 6.09
N LYS A 192 -16.03 -5.48 7.30
CA LYS A 192 -17.09 -4.78 8.08
C LYS A 192 -17.44 -3.41 7.49
N ARG A 193 -16.48 -2.74 6.84
CA ARG A 193 -16.71 -1.48 6.14
C ARG A 193 -17.40 -1.73 4.80
N ASP A 194 -16.81 -2.61 3.97
CA ASP A 194 -17.42 -3.07 2.72
C ASP A 194 -17.06 -4.52 2.40
N ARG A 195 -18.08 -5.33 2.09
CA ARG A 195 -17.93 -6.77 1.77
C ARG A 195 -16.94 -7.02 0.64
N CYS A 196 -16.95 -6.20 -0.41
CA CYS A 196 -16.08 -6.37 -1.58
C CYS A 196 -14.58 -6.31 -1.23
N CYS A 197 -14.16 -5.52 -0.23
CA CYS A 197 -12.77 -5.48 0.24
C CYS A 197 -12.34 -6.83 0.80
N ALA A 198 -13.16 -7.47 1.64
CA ALA A 198 -12.84 -8.81 2.16
C ALA A 198 -12.91 -9.89 1.08
N VAL A 199 -13.88 -9.82 0.16
CA VAL A 199 -14.08 -10.82 -0.91
C VAL A 199 -12.93 -10.80 -1.92
N PHE A 200 -12.51 -9.63 -2.39
CA PHE A 200 -11.50 -9.51 -3.44
C PHE A 200 -10.08 -9.21 -2.92
N GLY A 201 -9.95 -8.51 -1.78
CA GLY A 201 -8.66 -8.15 -1.21
C GLY A 201 -7.93 -9.32 -0.54
N ARG A 202 -8.63 -10.18 0.21
CA ARG A 202 -7.99 -11.29 0.95
C ARG A 202 -7.27 -12.30 0.03
N PRO A 203 -7.84 -12.74 -1.11
CA PRO A 203 -7.12 -13.63 -2.04
C PRO A 203 -5.86 -12.98 -2.62
N VAL A 204 -5.90 -11.67 -2.92
CA VAL A 204 -4.73 -10.93 -3.41
C VAL A 204 -3.65 -10.80 -2.32
N ALA A 205 -4.03 -10.38 -1.10
CA ALA A 205 -3.09 -10.28 0.02
C ALA A 205 -2.41 -11.62 0.33
N ALA A 206 -3.17 -12.71 0.35
CA ALA A 206 -2.64 -14.05 0.57
C ALA A 206 -1.69 -14.50 -0.55
N ALA A 207 -2.02 -14.25 -1.82
CA ALA A 207 -1.16 -14.60 -2.94
C ALA A 207 0.16 -13.80 -2.95
N LEU A 208 0.09 -12.49 -2.63
CA LEU A 208 1.27 -11.63 -2.58
C LEU A 208 2.22 -11.99 -1.42
N GLU A 209 1.71 -12.32 -0.22
CA GLU A 209 2.55 -12.75 0.92
C GLU A 209 3.38 -14.01 0.62
N HIS A 210 2.94 -14.89 -0.30
CA HIS A 210 3.71 -16.06 -0.73
C HIS A 210 4.71 -15.75 -1.86
N ALA A 211 4.52 -14.64 -2.58
CA ALA A 211 5.31 -14.31 -3.78
C ALA A 211 6.40 -13.26 -3.51
N PHE A 212 6.32 -12.53 -2.39
CA PHE A 212 7.23 -11.44 -2.03
C PHE A 212 7.89 -11.70 -0.67
N PRO A 213 9.06 -11.07 -0.40
CA PRO A 213 9.71 -11.14 0.90
C PRO A 213 8.79 -10.69 2.04
N LEU A 214 9.09 -11.18 3.24
CA LEU A 214 8.40 -10.80 4.46
C LEU A 214 8.37 -9.26 4.61
N ASP A 215 7.22 -8.79 5.10
CA ASP A 215 6.93 -7.41 5.51
C ASP A 215 6.75 -6.41 4.35
N GLN A 216 6.84 -6.85 3.09
CA GLN A 216 6.40 -6.06 1.92
C GLN A 216 4.88 -6.10 1.68
N VAL A 217 4.13 -7.03 2.27
CA VAL A 217 2.69 -7.21 2.04
C VAL A 217 1.94 -7.24 3.36
N TRP A 218 0.82 -6.52 3.41
CA TRP A 218 -0.03 -6.42 4.59
C TRP A 218 -1.52 -6.38 4.22
N GLU A 219 -2.36 -7.02 5.03
CA GLU A 219 -3.78 -6.68 5.04
C GLU A 219 -3.96 -5.31 5.70
N SER A 220 -4.82 -4.46 5.13
CA SER A 220 -5.12 -3.12 5.63
C SER A 220 -6.60 -2.94 5.94
N SER A 221 -6.87 -2.07 6.91
CA SER A 221 -8.14 -1.40 7.12
C SER A 221 -8.51 -0.51 5.92
N HIS A 222 -9.67 0.12 5.97
CA HIS A 222 -10.26 0.78 4.80
C HIS A 222 -9.37 1.87 4.15
N THR A 223 -8.95 1.63 2.90
CA THR A 223 -8.05 2.53 2.15
C THR A 223 -8.73 3.59 1.27
N LYS A 224 -10.07 3.70 1.29
CA LYS A 224 -10.92 4.40 0.28
C LYS A 224 -10.90 3.69 -1.08
N GLY A 225 -12.08 3.53 -1.69
CA GLY A 225 -12.24 2.90 -3.01
C GLY A 225 -12.62 1.42 -2.97
N HIS A 226 -13.45 1.02 -2.00
CA HIS A 226 -14.10 -0.30 -1.95
C HIS A 226 -14.85 -0.65 -3.25
N ARG A 227 -15.50 0.32 -3.89
CA ARG A 227 -16.13 0.17 -5.23
C ARG A 227 -15.12 -0.06 -6.36
N LEU A 228 -13.83 0.08 -6.10
CA LEU A 228 -12.72 -0.24 -7.00
C LEU A 228 -11.97 -1.49 -6.50
N ALA A 229 -12.60 -2.34 -5.66
CA ALA A 229 -11.96 -3.49 -5.04
C ALA A 229 -11.39 -4.51 -6.06
N PRO A 230 -10.27 -5.19 -5.73
CA PRO A 230 -9.46 -4.97 -4.52
C PRO A 230 -8.76 -3.61 -4.55
N SER A 231 -8.81 -2.89 -3.42
CA SER A 231 -8.21 -1.56 -3.27
C SER A 231 -6.89 -1.71 -2.52
N MET A 232 -5.83 -1.11 -3.03
CA MET A 232 -4.49 -1.20 -2.45
C MET A 232 -3.83 0.18 -2.36
N VAL A 233 -2.84 0.31 -1.48
CA VAL A 233 -1.98 1.50 -1.35
C VAL A 233 -0.52 1.03 -1.30
N LEU A 234 0.34 1.70 -2.06
CA LEU A 234 1.76 1.43 -2.14
C LEU A 234 2.54 2.50 -1.36
N LEU A 235 3.25 2.07 -0.32
CA LEU A 235 4.16 2.92 0.46
C LEU A 235 5.59 2.87 -0.12
N PRO A 236 6.38 3.95 -0.03
CA PRO A 236 6.04 5.22 0.63
C PRO A 236 5.19 6.17 -0.23
N SER A 237 5.21 6.04 -1.55
CA SER A 237 4.69 7.04 -2.50
C SER A 237 3.18 7.35 -2.43
N ASN A 238 2.40 6.59 -1.65
CA ASN A 238 0.95 6.70 -1.50
C ASN A 238 0.20 6.61 -2.85
N HIS A 239 0.70 5.78 -3.78
CA HIS A 239 -0.05 5.40 -4.96
C HIS A 239 -1.18 4.44 -4.58
N SER A 240 -2.40 4.73 -5.05
CA SER A 240 -3.54 3.85 -4.85
C SER A 240 -3.76 2.96 -6.08
N PHE A 241 -4.11 1.70 -5.89
CA PHE A 241 -4.46 0.76 -6.97
C PHE A 241 -5.86 0.19 -6.78
N GLY A 242 -6.47 -0.27 -7.88
CA GLY A 242 -7.83 -0.82 -7.90
C GLY A 242 -8.01 -1.91 -8.95
N ARG A 243 -9.01 -2.78 -8.72
CA ARG A 243 -9.52 -3.80 -9.65
C ARG A 243 -8.51 -4.87 -10.12
N LEU A 244 -7.29 -4.94 -9.56
CA LEU A 244 -6.28 -5.92 -9.98
C LEU A 244 -6.63 -7.36 -9.57
N THR A 245 -6.30 -8.32 -10.43
CA THR A 245 -6.18 -9.73 -10.04
C THR A 245 -4.86 -9.98 -9.28
N ALA A 246 -4.72 -11.12 -8.59
CA ALA A 246 -3.49 -11.43 -7.86
C ALA A 246 -2.21 -11.44 -8.74
N PRO A 247 -2.20 -12.02 -9.97
CA PRO A 247 -1.04 -11.91 -10.85
C PRO A 247 -0.74 -10.48 -11.28
N GLN A 248 -1.75 -9.66 -11.57
CA GLN A 248 -1.57 -8.25 -11.94
C GLN A 248 -1.03 -7.42 -10.76
N ALA A 249 -1.49 -7.69 -9.54
CA ALA A 249 -0.96 -7.05 -8.34
C ALA A 249 0.50 -7.46 -8.07
N ALA A 250 0.89 -8.69 -8.40
CA ALA A 250 2.28 -9.14 -8.32
C ALA A 250 3.15 -8.42 -9.36
N THR A 251 2.69 -8.25 -10.60
CA THR A 251 3.38 -7.42 -11.60
C THR A 251 3.56 -5.99 -11.10
N VAL A 252 2.51 -5.36 -10.56
CA VAL A 252 2.55 -3.99 -10.02
C VAL A 252 3.54 -3.84 -8.87
N LEU A 253 3.53 -4.76 -7.89
CA LEU A 253 4.51 -4.71 -6.79
C LEU A 253 5.94 -4.95 -7.31
N GLY A 254 6.14 -5.90 -8.24
CA GLY A 254 7.44 -6.15 -8.85
C GLY A 254 8.01 -4.98 -9.66
N GLN A 255 7.15 -4.18 -10.32
CA GLN A 255 7.54 -2.91 -10.94
C GLN A 255 8.00 -1.90 -9.87
N ALA A 256 7.19 -1.72 -8.82
CA ALA A 256 7.55 -0.82 -7.71
C ALA A 256 8.86 -1.23 -7.00
N THR A 257 9.13 -2.54 -6.86
CA THR A 257 10.40 -3.04 -6.29
C THR A 257 11.62 -2.67 -7.14
N ARG A 258 11.45 -2.48 -8.46
CA ARG A 258 12.50 -1.95 -9.36
C ARG A 258 12.52 -0.42 -9.43
N GLY A 259 11.69 0.26 -8.64
CA GLY A 259 11.55 1.73 -8.66
C GLY A 259 10.75 2.26 -9.85
N GLU A 260 10.09 1.41 -10.64
CA GLU A 260 9.25 1.80 -11.77
C GLU A 260 7.85 2.21 -11.29
N LEU A 261 7.25 3.24 -11.91
CA LEU A 261 5.85 3.62 -11.69
C LEU A 261 4.90 2.61 -12.37
N PRO A 262 4.09 1.83 -11.63
CA PRO A 262 3.16 0.89 -12.24
C PRO A 262 1.91 1.64 -12.70
N VAL A 263 1.56 1.56 -13.99
CA VAL A 263 0.37 2.22 -14.54
C VAL A 263 -0.89 1.33 -14.43
N LEU A 264 -0.72 0.01 -14.51
CA LEU A 264 -1.84 -0.95 -14.51
C LEU A 264 -2.68 -0.84 -13.23
N GLY A 265 -3.95 -0.47 -13.40
CA GLY A 265 -4.91 -0.33 -12.30
C GLY A 265 -4.59 0.78 -11.30
N ASN A 266 -3.66 1.69 -11.63
CA ASN A 266 -3.31 2.83 -10.80
C ASN A 266 -4.46 3.85 -10.76
N ARG A 267 -4.65 4.47 -9.60
CA ARG A 267 -5.68 5.46 -9.30
C ARG A 267 -5.12 6.86 -9.07
N GLY A 268 -3.79 6.97 -8.97
CA GLY A 268 -3.03 8.20 -8.82
C GLY A 268 -2.20 8.24 -7.53
N ARG A 269 -1.21 9.15 -7.50
CA ARG A 269 -0.42 9.49 -6.31
C ARG A 269 -1.23 10.33 -5.32
N GLY A 270 -1.31 9.88 -4.06
CA GLY A 270 -2.06 10.56 -3.00
C GLY A 270 -1.48 11.92 -2.55
N THR A 271 -0.33 12.34 -3.06
CA THR A 271 0.20 13.70 -2.86
C THR A 271 -0.40 14.74 -3.82
N LEU A 272 -1.07 14.27 -4.88
CA LEU A 272 -1.69 15.10 -5.92
C LEU A 272 -3.20 15.22 -5.70
N ASP A 273 -3.80 16.28 -6.25
CA ASP A 273 -5.25 16.42 -6.39
C ASP A 273 -5.81 15.51 -7.49
N ALA A 274 -7.12 15.50 -7.69
CA ALA A 274 -7.73 14.57 -8.66
C ALA A 274 -7.29 14.85 -10.11
N ALA A 275 -7.05 16.12 -10.48
CA ALA A 275 -6.56 16.50 -11.80
C ALA A 275 -5.08 16.11 -11.97
N GLY A 276 -4.22 16.42 -10.99
CA GLY A 276 -2.81 16.03 -11.02
C GLY A 276 -2.60 14.52 -11.06
N GLN A 277 -3.43 13.74 -10.35
CA GLN A 277 -3.46 12.28 -10.44
C GLN A 277 -3.81 11.76 -11.84
N VAL A 278 -4.68 12.44 -12.57
CA VAL A 278 -5.01 12.09 -13.97
C VAL A 278 -3.86 12.48 -14.90
N ALA A 279 -3.28 13.67 -14.73
CA ALA A 279 -2.17 14.14 -15.54
C ALA A 279 -0.90 13.27 -15.40
N GLU A 280 -0.53 12.92 -14.17
CA GLU A 280 0.56 11.99 -13.87
C GLU A 280 0.39 10.67 -14.62
N LEU A 281 -0.78 10.05 -14.50
CA LEU A 281 -1.03 8.73 -15.09
C LEU A 281 -1.21 8.77 -16.61
N ALA A 282 -1.73 9.86 -17.17
CA ALA A 282 -1.81 10.05 -18.62
C ALA A 282 -0.40 10.12 -19.25
N VAL A 283 0.53 10.82 -18.60
CA VAL A 283 1.92 10.92 -19.05
C VAL A 283 2.69 9.62 -18.78
N ALA A 284 2.50 8.99 -17.63
CA ALA A 284 3.10 7.69 -17.35
C ALA A 284 2.66 6.63 -18.37
N GLN A 285 1.38 6.63 -18.78
CA GLN A 285 0.89 5.75 -19.85
C GLN A 285 1.55 6.08 -21.20
N ALA A 286 1.63 7.35 -21.60
CA ALA A 286 2.28 7.75 -22.86
C ALA A 286 3.78 7.39 -22.91
N VAL A 287 4.50 7.47 -21.78
CA VAL A 287 5.90 7.04 -21.66
C VAL A 287 6.02 5.52 -21.81
N VAL A 288 5.12 4.75 -21.19
CA VAL A 288 5.06 3.28 -21.32
C VAL A 288 4.69 2.83 -22.72
N ASP A 289 3.73 3.49 -23.38
CA ASP A 289 3.34 3.20 -24.76
C ASP A 289 4.47 3.51 -25.76
N ALA A 290 5.35 4.47 -25.42
CA ALA A 290 6.60 4.75 -26.13
C ALA A 290 7.75 3.77 -25.76
N GLY A 291 7.48 2.67 -25.06
CA GLY A 291 8.45 1.63 -24.72
C GLY A 291 9.46 2.01 -23.62
N ARG A 292 9.17 3.04 -22.82
CA ARG A 292 10.04 3.53 -21.74
C ARG A 292 9.42 3.26 -20.36
N THR A 293 10.24 3.34 -19.32
CA THR A 293 9.77 3.35 -17.92
C THR A 293 10.00 4.73 -17.31
N VAL A 294 9.24 5.06 -16.27
CA VAL A 294 9.44 6.25 -15.44
C VAL A 294 9.54 5.84 -13.97
N GLY A 295 10.32 6.59 -13.18
CA GLY A 295 10.50 6.32 -11.76
C GLY A 295 9.20 6.49 -10.95
N LEU A 296 9.08 5.73 -9.84
CA LEU A 296 7.89 5.70 -8.98
C LEU A 296 7.47 7.08 -8.42
N THR A 297 8.42 8.00 -8.27
CA THR A 297 8.19 9.42 -7.95
C THR A 297 8.87 10.34 -8.96
N GLY A 298 9.07 9.86 -10.19
CA GLY A 298 9.84 10.53 -11.25
C GLY A 298 9.08 11.60 -12.03
N LEU A 299 7.77 11.74 -11.81
CA LEU A 299 6.94 12.77 -12.44
C LEU A 299 6.61 13.88 -11.43
N ASP A 300 7.07 15.09 -11.71
CA ASP A 300 6.54 16.30 -11.08
C ASP A 300 5.30 16.78 -11.85
N VAL A 301 4.32 17.33 -11.15
CA VAL A 301 3.04 17.78 -11.72
C VAL A 301 2.68 19.14 -11.16
N ARG A 302 2.62 20.14 -12.04
CA ARG A 302 2.34 21.54 -11.71
C ARG A 302 1.17 22.09 -12.50
N GLU A 303 0.56 23.13 -11.96
CA GLU A 303 -0.33 23.99 -12.75
C GLU A 303 0.49 24.73 -13.83
N PRO A 304 -0.12 25.08 -14.98
CA PRO A 304 0.49 26.01 -15.92
C PRO A 304 0.77 27.33 -15.21
N SER A 305 1.95 27.91 -15.43
CA SER A 305 2.21 29.28 -14.98
C SER A 305 1.30 30.23 -15.73
N ALA A 306 0.67 31.19 -15.04
CA ALA A 306 -0.07 32.27 -15.69
C ALA A 306 0.86 33.11 -16.60
N ASP A 307 2.13 33.18 -16.21
CA ASP A 307 3.23 33.69 -17.03
C ASP A 307 3.66 32.63 -18.06
N GLY A 308 2.91 32.56 -19.16
CA GLY A 308 3.44 32.14 -20.44
C GLY A 308 3.89 33.38 -21.22
N ASP A 309 4.99 33.30 -21.97
CA ASP A 309 5.50 34.39 -22.81
C ASP A 309 4.47 34.84 -23.87
N GLY A 310 3.65 35.81 -23.49
CA GLY A 310 2.79 36.60 -24.37
C GLY A 310 3.28 38.05 -24.41
N PRO A 311 3.20 38.74 -25.57
CA PRO A 311 3.81 40.06 -25.72
C PRO A 311 3.05 41.17 -24.99
N GLY A 312 3.45 41.42 -23.73
CA GLY A 312 3.50 42.74 -23.10
C GLY A 312 2.20 43.34 -22.51
N ALA A 313 2.20 43.56 -21.20
CA ALA A 313 1.53 44.69 -20.54
C ALA A 313 2.25 45.07 -19.24
N GLY A 314 2.31 46.38 -18.94
CA GLY A 314 3.19 47.03 -17.95
C GLY A 314 3.10 46.62 -16.46
N PRO A 315 4.01 47.13 -15.61
CA PRO A 315 4.23 46.65 -14.25
C PRO A 315 3.19 47.18 -13.24
N GLY A 316 2.79 46.31 -12.30
CA GLY A 316 2.01 46.64 -11.10
C GLY A 316 2.68 46.06 -9.84
N GLY A 317 2.73 46.85 -8.76
CA GLY A 317 3.50 46.55 -7.54
C GLY A 317 2.92 45.47 -6.62
N PRO A 318 3.63 45.16 -5.51
CA PRO A 318 3.46 43.91 -4.76
C PRO A 318 2.27 43.90 -3.80
N GLY A 319 1.64 42.74 -3.66
CA GLY A 319 0.65 42.45 -2.61
C GLY A 319 0.95 41.12 -1.92
N GLU A 320 1.21 41.15 -0.62
CA GLU A 320 1.37 39.96 0.22
C GLU A 320 0.10 39.08 0.20
N GLY A 321 0.28 37.76 0.15
CA GLY A 321 -0.83 36.82 0.05
C GLY A 321 -0.50 35.44 0.62
N THR A 322 -0.54 35.32 1.95
CA THR A 322 -0.48 34.02 2.64
C THR A 322 -1.70 33.16 2.28
N THR A 323 -1.54 32.21 1.36
CA THR A 323 -2.64 31.35 0.92
C THR A 323 -2.76 30.10 1.78
N ALA A 324 -3.79 30.08 2.63
CA ALA A 324 -4.34 28.84 3.15
C ALA A 324 -4.86 27.96 1.98
N PRO A 325 -4.88 26.62 2.09
CA PRO A 325 -5.32 25.75 1.01
C PRO A 325 -6.79 26.00 0.68
N SER A 326 -7.04 26.64 -0.46
CA SER A 326 -8.38 27.00 -0.93
C SER A 326 -9.22 25.73 -1.13
N ALA A 327 -10.46 25.76 -0.62
CA ALA A 327 -11.43 24.72 -0.92
C ALA A 327 -11.75 24.76 -2.41
N THR A 328 -11.41 23.69 -3.12
CA THR A 328 -11.58 23.58 -4.57
C THR A 328 -13.05 23.84 -4.95
N ARG A 329 -13.34 25.00 -5.57
CA ARG A 329 -14.66 25.25 -6.15
C ARG A 329 -14.93 24.18 -7.19
N ALA A 330 -16.15 23.68 -7.21
CA ALA A 330 -16.59 22.76 -8.25
C ALA A 330 -16.79 23.54 -9.55
N SER A 331 -15.74 23.62 -10.36
CA SER A 331 -15.81 23.93 -11.80
C SER A 331 -16.81 23.03 -12.53
N ASP A 332 -17.56 23.59 -13.47
CA ASP A 332 -18.70 22.94 -14.11
C ASP A 332 -18.29 21.79 -15.06
N PRO A 333 -19.18 20.82 -15.34
CA PRO A 333 -18.92 19.80 -16.35
C PRO A 333 -18.61 20.41 -17.71
N GLY A 334 -17.53 19.96 -18.34
CA GLY A 334 -17.02 20.53 -19.61
C GLY A 334 -15.97 21.62 -19.46
N GLU A 335 -15.67 22.13 -18.26
CA GLU A 335 -14.53 23.02 -18.05
C GLU A 335 -13.21 22.28 -18.33
N ALA A 336 -12.34 22.90 -19.14
CA ALA A 336 -11.05 22.35 -19.53
C ALA A 336 -9.95 22.82 -18.56
N GLU A 337 -9.26 21.87 -17.95
CA GLU A 337 -8.15 22.13 -17.04
C GLU A 337 -6.85 21.57 -17.63
N TRP A 338 -5.75 22.30 -17.44
CA TRP A 338 -4.44 21.92 -17.93
C TRP A 338 -3.48 21.65 -16.76
N ARG A 339 -2.52 20.75 -16.98
CA ARG A 339 -1.36 20.51 -16.10
C ARG A 339 -0.11 20.38 -16.94
N VAL A 340 1.02 20.79 -16.38
CA VAL A 340 2.34 20.49 -16.92
C VAL A 340 2.97 19.42 -16.07
N VAL A 341 3.48 18.37 -16.71
CA VAL A 341 4.12 17.22 -16.08
C VAL A 341 5.56 17.14 -16.57
N THR A 342 6.53 16.99 -15.67
CA THR A 342 7.95 16.90 -16.03
C THR A 342 8.56 15.63 -15.47
N GLU A 343 9.26 14.87 -16.32
CA GLU A 343 10.06 13.72 -15.92
C GLU A 343 11.39 14.21 -15.34
N THR A 344 11.59 14.06 -14.03
CA THR A 344 12.72 14.63 -13.28
C THR A 344 14.07 14.05 -13.68
N SER A 345 14.11 12.84 -14.23
CA SER A 345 15.32 12.16 -14.70
C SER A 345 15.79 12.59 -16.09
N THR A 346 14.88 13.12 -16.94
CA THR A 346 15.19 13.44 -18.34
C THR A 346 14.96 14.91 -18.70
N GLY A 347 14.22 15.66 -17.87
CA GLY A 347 13.77 17.02 -18.16
C GLY A 347 12.64 17.10 -19.20
N ARG A 348 12.21 15.97 -19.77
CA ARG A 348 11.10 15.93 -20.75
C ARG A 348 9.82 16.40 -20.07
N THR A 349 9.05 17.20 -20.80
CA THR A 349 7.87 17.87 -20.27
C THR A 349 6.67 17.60 -21.18
N TRP A 350 5.51 17.39 -20.57
CA TRP A 350 4.24 17.23 -21.26
C TRP A 350 3.22 18.21 -20.73
N GLU A 351 2.43 18.74 -21.64
CA GLU A 351 1.20 19.45 -21.34
C GLU A 351 0.02 18.46 -21.47
N VAL A 352 -0.80 18.39 -20.43
CA VAL A 352 -1.97 17.50 -20.36
C VAL A 352 -3.24 18.33 -20.25
N GLY A 353 -4.10 18.23 -21.26
CA GLY A 353 -5.45 18.78 -21.23
C GLY A 353 -6.43 17.76 -20.66
N MET A 354 -7.35 18.21 -19.81
CA MET A 354 -8.33 17.38 -19.13
C MET A 354 -9.70 18.07 -19.12
N THR A 355 -10.77 17.27 -19.08
CA THR A 355 -12.14 17.78 -18.86
C THR A 355 -12.85 16.98 -17.78
N ARG A 356 -13.83 17.61 -17.12
CA ARG A 356 -14.78 16.90 -16.27
C ARG A 356 -15.88 16.26 -17.09
N THR A 357 -15.96 14.94 -17.04
CA THR A 357 -17.00 14.13 -17.66
C THR A 357 -17.88 13.50 -16.59
N GLU A 358 -19.18 13.34 -16.88
CA GLU A 358 -20.04 12.51 -16.04
C GLU A 358 -19.68 11.04 -16.23
N VAL A 359 -19.53 10.30 -15.12
CA VAL A 359 -19.27 8.87 -15.09
C VAL A 359 -20.29 8.17 -14.20
N GLY A 360 -20.76 7.01 -14.65
CA GLY A 360 -21.73 6.19 -13.95
C GLY A 360 -21.91 4.83 -14.63
N PRO A 361 -22.46 3.83 -13.93
CA PRO A 361 -22.88 3.87 -12.52
C PRO A 361 -21.70 3.97 -11.53
N VAL A 362 -21.91 4.66 -10.41
CA VAL A 362 -21.03 4.69 -9.25
C VAL A 362 -21.83 4.36 -8.00
N VAL A 363 -21.34 3.41 -7.21
CA VAL A 363 -22.00 2.94 -6.00
C VAL A 363 -21.17 3.30 -4.77
N SER A 364 -21.77 4.00 -3.80
CA SER A 364 -21.06 4.57 -2.64
C SER A 364 -20.64 3.57 -1.57
N SER A 365 -21.24 2.37 -1.53
CA SER A 365 -20.95 1.27 -0.60
C SER A 365 -21.68 0.00 -1.06
N CYS A 366 -21.28 -1.19 -0.61
CA CYS A 366 -22.03 -2.43 -0.87
C CYS A 366 -23.52 -2.28 -0.49
N GLY A 367 -24.43 -2.72 -1.36
CA GLY A 367 -25.88 -2.56 -1.20
C GLY A 367 -26.43 -1.14 -1.42
N GLY A 368 -25.59 -0.14 -1.74
CA GLY A 368 -26.04 1.21 -2.05
C GLY A 368 -26.62 1.36 -3.46
N THR A 369 -27.49 2.36 -3.64
CA THR A 369 -28.06 2.70 -4.95
C THR A 369 -26.99 3.27 -5.89
N PRO A 370 -26.94 2.87 -7.17
CA PRO A 370 -26.12 3.53 -8.18
C PRO A 370 -26.50 5.00 -8.39
N LYS A 371 -25.49 5.84 -8.64
CA LYS A 371 -25.62 7.23 -9.05
C LYS A 371 -24.57 7.61 -10.11
N THR A 372 -24.69 8.77 -10.72
CA THR A 372 -23.60 9.39 -11.48
C THR A 372 -22.70 10.24 -10.56
N THR A 373 -21.53 10.59 -11.06
CA THR A 373 -20.60 11.55 -10.46
C THR A 373 -19.73 12.16 -11.57
N THR A 374 -19.01 13.23 -11.32
CA THR A 374 -17.99 13.73 -12.27
C THR A 374 -16.61 13.14 -11.98
N ALA A 375 -15.83 12.91 -13.04
CA ALA A 375 -14.43 12.53 -12.98
C ALA A 375 -13.60 13.35 -13.99
N TRP A 376 -12.32 13.56 -13.69
CA TRP A 376 -11.38 14.12 -14.65
C TRP A 376 -10.96 13.04 -15.66
N THR A 377 -10.97 13.41 -16.94
CA THR A 377 -10.47 12.56 -18.04
C THR A 377 -9.45 13.36 -18.84
N ALA A 378 -8.26 12.80 -19.07
CA ALA A 378 -7.29 13.39 -19.98
C ALA A 378 -7.81 13.31 -21.43
N THR A 379 -7.85 14.47 -22.09
CA THR A 379 -8.29 14.62 -23.49
C THR A 379 -7.12 14.79 -24.45
N THR A 380 -6.01 15.36 -23.98
CA THR A 380 -4.76 15.52 -24.74
C THR A 380 -3.55 15.26 -23.86
N VAL A 381 -2.50 14.68 -24.45
CA VAL A 381 -1.15 14.60 -23.87
C VAL A 381 -0.18 15.02 -24.97
N ARG A 382 0.50 16.15 -24.79
CA ARG A 382 1.42 16.73 -25.77
C ARG A 382 2.79 16.89 -25.13
N GLU A 383 3.80 16.23 -25.68
CA GLU A 383 5.19 16.52 -25.32
C GLU A 383 5.60 17.89 -25.88
N LEU A 384 6.37 18.66 -25.10
CA LEU A 384 6.82 20.03 -25.41
C LEU A 384 8.25 20.06 -25.94
#